data_AF-A0A7V6PW01-F1
#
_entry.id   AF-A0A7V6PW01-F1
#
_cell.length_a   1.000
_cell.length_b   1.000
_cell.length_c   1.000
_cell.angle_alpha   90.00
_cell.angle_beta   90.00
_cell.angle_gamma   90.00
#
_symmetry.space_group_name_H-M   'P 1'
#
loop_
_entity.id
_entity.type
_entity.pdbx_description
1 polymer ?
#
loop_
_entity_poly.entity_id
_entity_poly.type
_entity_poly.pdbx_seq_one_letter_code
_entity_poly.pdbx_strand_id
1 'polypeptide(L)'
;MRRSFDFENLEDHTSIRKEIEYVNTYLEIEKARFGNRLQTVIEVDEEILDVWIPPLILQPLVENAVLHGIMKKIEGGTVEISVKEAENAIEFIIRDNGIGMSASRLKELLHEPVNYKDSRSIGIRNIHMRLEKLYGKGIQISPLFL
;
A
#
# COMPACT_ATOMS: atom_id res chain seq x y z
N MET A 1 -17.40 31.46 28.79
CA MET A 1 -16.02 30.92 28.81
C MET A 1 -16.09 29.41 28.57
N ARG A 2 -16.12 28.98 27.29
CA ARG A 2 -16.04 27.55 26.91
C ARG A 2 -14.61 27.33 26.41
N ARG A 3 -13.89 26.42 27.07
CA ARG A 3 -12.56 25.94 26.67
C ARG A 3 -12.69 25.24 25.32
N SER A 4 -12.11 25.79 24.26
CA SER A 4 -11.70 25.00 23.08
C SER A 4 -10.47 24.20 23.50
N PHE A 5 -10.68 22.96 23.87
CA PHE A 5 -9.68 21.93 23.67
C PHE A 5 -10.11 21.22 22.39
N ASP A 6 -9.62 21.71 21.25
CA ASP A 6 -9.81 21.06 19.96
C ASP A 6 -8.94 19.79 19.95
N PHE A 7 -9.46 18.73 20.56
CA PHE A 7 -9.02 17.34 20.37
C PHE A 7 -9.51 16.82 19.01
N GLU A 8 -9.27 17.55 17.93
CA GLU A 8 -9.60 17.08 16.59
C GLU A 8 -8.35 16.44 15.94
N ASN A 9 -8.45 15.14 15.66
CA ASN A 9 -7.76 14.40 14.59
C ASN A 9 -6.41 13.71 14.85
N LEU A 10 -6.26 13.03 15.99
CA LEU A 10 -5.28 11.93 16.11
C LEU A 10 -5.70 10.65 15.33
N GLU A 11 -6.93 10.58 14.80
CA GLU A 11 -7.40 9.49 13.92
C GLU A 11 -7.04 9.69 12.44
N ASP A 12 -6.58 10.89 12.03
CA ASP A 12 -6.32 11.21 10.62
C ASP A 12 -4.95 10.79 10.10
N HIS A 13 -4.02 10.46 11.00
CA HIS A 13 -2.62 10.17 10.67
C HIS A 13 -2.07 9.02 11.51
N THR A 14 -1.11 8.30 10.95
CA THR A 14 -0.34 7.22 11.59
C THR A 14 1.14 7.41 11.27
N SER A 15 2.04 6.80 12.05
CA SER A 15 3.45 6.78 11.69
C SER A 15 3.73 5.72 10.62
N ILE A 16 4.80 5.93 9.84
CA ILE A 16 5.33 4.90 8.92
C ILE A 16 5.64 3.62 9.68
N ARG A 17 6.24 3.73 10.87
CA ARG A 17 6.49 2.60 11.78
C ARG A 17 5.25 1.73 11.97
N LYS A 18 4.11 2.35 12.27
CA LYS A 18 2.87 1.64 12.55
C LYS A 18 2.26 1.01 11.29
N GLU A 19 2.37 1.65 10.13
CA GLU A 19 1.99 1.01 8.85
C GLU A 19 2.88 -0.22 8.55
N ILE A 20 4.17 -0.13 8.82
CA ILE A 20 5.11 -1.25 8.65
C ILE A 20 4.83 -2.39 9.64
N GLU A 21 4.48 -2.08 10.89
CA GLU A 21 4.04 -3.08 11.88
C GLU A 21 2.79 -3.84 11.41
N TYR A 22 1.80 -3.13 10.84
CA TYR A 22 0.61 -3.76 10.27
C TYR A 22 0.92 -4.64 9.07
N VAL A 23 1.78 -4.16 8.16
CA VAL A 23 2.26 -4.94 7.02
C VAL A 23 3.00 -6.20 7.48
N ASN A 24 3.91 -6.09 8.44
CA ASN A 24 4.64 -7.24 8.98
C ASN A 24 3.70 -8.28 9.58
N THR A 25 2.78 -7.85 10.45
CA THR A 25 1.78 -8.74 11.08
C THR A 25 0.95 -9.46 10.03
N TYR A 26 0.48 -8.74 9.00
CA TYR A 26 -0.26 -9.34 7.90
C TYR A 26 0.57 -10.38 7.14
N LEU A 27 1.80 -10.04 6.76
CA LEU A 27 2.67 -10.93 5.98
C LEU A 27 3.11 -12.16 6.77
N GLU A 28 3.29 -12.06 8.09
CA GLU A 28 3.56 -13.22 8.95
C GLU A 28 2.40 -14.23 8.92
N ILE A 29 1.17 -13.74 9.05
CA ILE A 29 -0.04 -14.58 8.98
C ILE A 29 -0.15 -15.25 7.60
N GLU A 30 0.02 -14.50 6.52
CA GLU A 30 -0.09 -15.05 5.16
C GLU A 30 1.07 -16.00 4.82
N LYS A 31 2.29 -15.73 5.30
CA LYS A 31 3.42 -16.67 5.19
C LYS A 31 3.15 -17.97 5.92
N ALA A 32 2.57 -17.91 7.13
CA ALA A 32 2.18 -19.13 7.85
C ALA A 32 1.12 -19.94 7.09
N ARG A 33 0.23 -19.26 6.34
CA ARG A 33 -0.82 -19.89 5.53
C ARG A 33 -0.33 -20.49 4.23
N PHE A 34 0.58 -19.82 3.54
CA PHE A 34 1.01 -20.17 2.17
C PHE A 34 2.41 -20.76 2.09
N GLY A 35 3.14 -20.78 3.21
CA GLY A 35 4.49 -21.31 3.31
C GLY A 35 5.43 -20.68 2.29
N ASN A 36 6.21 -21.52 1.62
CA ASN A 36 7.27 -21.09 0.70
C ASN A 36 6.75 -20.37 -0.56
N ARG A 37 5.43 -20.39 -0.83
CA ARG A 37 4.84 -19.70 -1.98
C ARG A 37 4.82 -18.17 -1.82
N LEU A 38 5.00 -17.65 -0.61
CA LEU A 38 5.10 -16.21 -0.35
C LEU A 38 6.47 -15.87 0.21
N GLN A 39 7.28 -15.20 -0.60
CA GLN A 39 8.52 -14.55 -0.18
C GLN A 39 8.26 -13.05 0.00
N THR A 40 8.92 -12.43 0.98
CA THR A 40 8.79 -10.98 1.17
C THR A 40 10.13 -10.35 1.50
N VAL A 41 10.35 -9.14 1.00
CA VAL A 41 11.51 -8.30 1.31
C VAL A 41 10.99 -6.94 1.71
N ILE A 42 11.48 -6.40 2.82
CA ILE A 42 11.06 -5.09 3.34
C ILE A 42 12.33 -4.30 3.66
N GLU A 43 12.47 -3.14 3.02
CA GLU A 43 13.55 -2.18 3.25
C GLU A 43 12.93 -0.83 3.63
N VAL A 44 13.33 -0.29 4.78
CA VAL A 44 12.80 0.98 5.28
C VAL A 44 13.93 1.80 5.87
N ASP A 45 14.02 3.07 5.50
CA ASP A 45 14.96 4.02 6.12
C ASP A 45 14.50 4.30 7.57
N GLU A 46 15.39 4.14 8.55
CA GLU A 46 15.01 4.23 9.97
C GLU A 46 14.67 5.67 10.38
N GLU A 47 15.28 6.64 9.72
CA GLU A 47 15.19 8.08 9.97
C GLU A 47 13.78 8.63 9.74
N ILE A 48 12.98 7.96 8.90
CA ILE A 48 11.62 8.39 8.54
C ILE A 48 10.52 7.61 9.27
N LEU A 49 10.86 6.63 10.11
CA LEU A 49 9.87 5.74 10.74
C LEU A 49 8.81 6.48 11.56
N ASP A 50 9.18 7.60 12.19
CA ASP A 50 8.27 8.37 13.05
C ASP A 50 7.61 9.55 12.31
N VAL A 51 7.78 9.64 10.98
CA VAL A 51 7.04 10.58 10.14
C VAL A 51 5.57 10.17 10.07
N TRP A 52 4.68 11.17 10.19
CA TRP A 52 3.24 10.99 10.16
C TRP A 52 2.70 11.06 8.72
N ILE A 53 1.89 10.07 8.37
CA ILE A 53 1.25 9.90 7.07
C ILE A 53 -0.23 9.54 7.27
N PRO A 54 -1.08 9.68 6.24
CA PRO A 54 -2.44 9.16 6.28
C PRO A 54 -2.42 7.64 6.51
N PRO A 55 -3.35 7.08 7.30
CA PRO A 55 -3.37 5.65 7.63
C PRO A 55 -3.74 4.77 6.44
N LEU A 56 -3.43 3.48 6.44
CA LEU A 56 -3.82 2.53 5.39
C LEU A 56 -3.29 2.92 3.99
N ILE A 57 -2.01 3.29 3.90
CA ILE A 57 -1.32 3.47 2.60
C ILE A 57 -0.68 2.15 2.20
N LEU A 58 0.14 1.56 3.07
CA LEU A 58 0.94 0.39 2.72
C LEU A 58 0.10 -0.90 2.75
N GLN A 59 -0.68 -1.09 3.81
CA GLN A 59 -1.39 -2.35 4.02
C GLN A 59 -2.28 -2.74 2.83
N PRO A 60 -3.16 -1.87 2.27
CA PRO A 60 -4.02 -2.28 1.16
C PRO A 60 -3.24 -2.57 -0.14
N LEU A 61 -2.08 -1.93 -0.34
CA LEU A 61 -1.22 -2.18 -1.50
C LEU A 61 -0.50 -3.53 -1.37
N VAL A 62 -0.03 -3.85 -0.17
CA VAL A 62 0.61 -5.14 0.12
C VAL A 62 -0.41 -6.28 0.05
N GLU A 63 -1.60 -6.11 0.62
CA GLU A 63 -2.71 -7.06 0.48
C GLU A 63 -3.04 -7.31 -0.99
N ASN A 64 -3.02 -6.27 -1.82
CA ASN A 64 -3.26 -6.39 -3.25
C ASN A 64 -2.19 -7.25 -3.94
N ALA A 65 -0.91 -6.96 -3.68
CA ALA A 65 0.22 -7.70 -4.23
C ALA A 65 0.17 -9.18 -3.84
N VAL A 66 -0.14 -9.50 -2.57
CA VAL A 66 -0.23 -10.88 -2.09
C VAL A 66 -1.47 -11.59 -2.67
N LEU A 67 -2.67 -11.09 -2.39
CA LEU A 67 -3.92 -11.81 -2.70
C LEU A 67 -4.25 -11.85 -4.19
N HIS A 68 -3.80 -10.85 -4.94
CA HIS A 68 -4.17 -10.69 -6.35
C HIS A 68 -3.01 -10.82 -7.32
N GLY A 69 -1.77 -10.62 -6.86
CA GLY A 69 -0.56 -10.96 -7.59
C GLY A 69 -0.12 -12.39 -7.28
N ILE A 70 0.54 -12.57 -6.13
CA ILE A 70 1.27 -13.79 -5.80
C ILE A 70 0.35 -15.01 -5.66
N MET A 71 -0.78 -14.90 -4.95
CA MET A 71 -1.63 -16.06 -4.69
C MET A 71 -2.37 -16.60 -5.91
N LYS A 72 -2.47 -15.79 -6.97
CA LYS A 72 -3.01 -16.22 -8.27
C LYS A 72 -1.97 -16.91 -9.15
N LYS A 73 -0.69 -16.86 -8.76
CA LYS A 73 0.43 -17.50 -9.44
C LYS A 73 0.73 -18.85 -8.75
N ILE A 74 0.71 -19.95 -9.49
CA ILE A 74 0.76 -21.31 -8.91
C ILE A 74 2.07 -21.54 -8.15
N GLU A 75 3.18 -21.14 -8.76
CA GLU A 75 4.54 -21.19 -8.23
C GLU A 75 4.77 -20.25 -7.03
N GLY A 76 3.85 -19.32 -6.77
CA GLY A 76 4.03 -18.27 -5.78
C GLY A 76 4.97 -17.17 -6.29
N GLY A 77 5.63 -16.47 -5.37
CA GLY A 77 6.50 -15.36 -5.73
C GLY A 77 6.87 -14.46 -4.55
N THR A 78 7.36 -13.27 -4.89
CA THR A 78 7.97 -12.32 -3.97
C THR A 78 7.23 -10.99 -4.00
N VAL A 79 6.95 -10.45 -2.82
CA VAL A 79 6.53 -9.05 -2.64
C VAL A 79 7.68 -8.28 -2.00
N GLU A 80 8.10 -7.20 -2.64
CA GLU A 80 9.15 -6.29 -2.18
C GLU A 80 8.52 -4.95 -1.79
N ILE A 81 8.82 -4.48 -0.59
CA ILE A 81 8.35 -3.20 -0.05
C ILE A 81 9.56 -2.35 0.27
N SER A 82 9.59 -1.13 -0.25
CA SER A 82 10.63 -0.14 0.01
C SER A 82 10.00 1.16 0.46
N VAL A 83 10.47 1.74 1.56
CA VAL A 83 10.06 3.07 2.03
C VAL A 83 11.30 3.89 2.31
N LYS A 84 11.57 4.89 1.48
CA LYS A 84 12.84 5.63 1.49
C LYS A 84 12.62 7.14 1.47
N GLU A 85 13.55 7.88 2.07
CA GLU A 85 13.59 9.33 1.92
C GLU A 85 14.05 9.71 0.51
N ALA A 86 13.36 10.68 -0.10
CA ALA A 86 13.75 11.32 -1.35
C ALA A 86 13.81 12.84 -1.13
N GLU A 87 14.46 13.60 -2.03
CA GLU A 87 14.81 15.01 -1.80
C GLU A 87 13.72 15.89 -1.17
N ASN A 88 12.46 15.72 -1.53
CA ASN A 88 11.34 16.49 -0.98
C ASN A 88 10.09 15.63 -0.72
N ALA A 89 10.26 14.31 -0.55
CA ALA A 89 9.16 13.38 -0.39
C ALA A 89 9.63 12.09 0.29
N ILE A 90 8.67 11.28 0.74
CA ILE A 90 8.92 9.89 1.09
C ILE A 90 8.38 9.04 -0.04
N GLU A 91 9.21 8.14 -0.55
CA GLU A 91 8.85 7.25 -1.63
C GLU A 91 8.45 5.87 -1.07
N PHE A 92 7.22 5.46 -1.39
CA PHE A 92 6.70 4.13 -1.07
C PHE A 92 6.65 3.31 -2.36
N ILE A 93 7.38 2.20 -2.40
CA ILE A 93 7.41 1.28 -3.53
C ILE A 93 6.95 -0.09 -3.05
N ILE A 94 5.93 -0.64 -3.71
CA ILE A 94 5.51 -2.03 -3.58
C ILE A 94 5.70 -2.67 -4.96
N ARG A 95 6.48 -3.75 -5.02
CA ARG A 95 6.73 -4.53 -6.23
C ARG A 95 6.37 -5.98 -5.97
N ASP A 96 5.82 -6.65 -6.96
CA ASP A 96 5.61 -8.08 -6.91
C ASP A 96 5.90 -8.72 -8.26
N ASN A 97 6.28 -9.99 -8.23
CA ASN A 97 6.48 -10.80 -9.44
C ASN A 97 5.31 -11.77 -9.68
N GLY A 98 4.10 -11.38 -9.27
CA GLY A 98 2.88 -12.15 -9.43
C GLY A 98 2.38 -12.17 -10.87
N ILE A 99 1.07 -12.36 -11.04
CA ILE A 99 0.44 -12.44 -12.37
C ILE A 99 0.37 -11.09 -13.11
N GLY A 100 0.71 -9.99 -12.44
CA GLY A 100 0.56 -8.63 -12.97
C GLY A 100 -0.90 -8.22 -13.21
N MET A 101 -1.07 -7.11 -13.93
CA MET A 101 -2.38 -6.57 -14.31
C MET A 101 -2.39 -6.19 -15.79
N SER A 102 -3.51 -6.42 -16.48
CA SER A 102 -3.68 -5.94 -17.85
C SER A 102 -3.78 -4.40 -17.88
N ALA A 103 -3.39 -3.79 -18.99
CA ALA A 103 -3.49 -2.35 -19.18
C ALA A 103 -4.94 -1.84 -19.06
N SER A 104 -5.92 -2.62 -19.54
CA SER A 104 -7.35 -2.32 -19.38
C SER A 104 -7.73 -2.26 -17.91
N ARG A 105 -7.28 -3.24 -17.12
CA ARG A 105 -7.58 -3.33 -15.70
C ARG A 105 -6.94 -2.19 -14.90
N LEU A 106 -5.73 -1.80 -15.27
CA LEU A 106 -5.06 -0.66 -14.67
C LEU A 106 -5.84 0.64 -14.89
N LYS A 107 -6.38 0.84 -16.10
CA LYS A 107 -7.20 2.00 -16.44
C LYS A 107 -8.51 2.03 -15.63
N GLU A 108 -9.18 0.88 -15.48
CA GLU A 108 -10.39 0.75 -14.67
C GLU A 108 -10.16 1.15 -13.21
N LEU A 109 -9.02 0.74 -12.62
CA LEU A 109 -8.69 1.00 -11.22
C LEU A 109 -8.56 2.50 -10.89
N LEU A 110 -7.99 3.27 -11.81
CA LEU A 110 -7.68 4.69 -11.58
C LEU A 110 -8.74 5.65 -12.13
N HIS A 111 -9.46 5.29 -13.20
CA HIS A 111 -10.26 6.26 -13.96
C HIS A 111 -11.75 5.92 -14.13
N GLU A 112 -12.16 4.67 -13.98
CA GLU A 112 -13.57 4.28 -14.20
C GLU A 112 -14.38 4.27 -12.90
N PRO A 113 -15.72 4.47 -12.90
CA PRO A 113 -16.54 4.45 -11.69
C PRO A 113 -16.29 3.21 -10.84
N VAL A 114 -16.22 3.39 -9.51
CA VAL A 114 -15.93 2.29 -8.58
C VAL A 114 -16.93 1.16 -8.78
N ASN A 115 -16.42 0.00 -9.20
CA ASN A 115 -17.17 -1.23 -9.09
C ASN A 115 -17.18 -1.65 -7.62
N TYR A 116 -18.26 -1.32 -6.91
CA TYR A 116 -18.41 -1.63 -5.48
C TYR A 116 -18.42 -3.14 -5.17
N LYS A 117 -18.51 -4.01 -6.18
CA LYS A 117 -18.34 -5.46 -6.01
C LYS A 117 -16.87 -5.90 -5.97
N ASP A 118 -15.93 -5.01 -6.28
CA ASP A 118 -14.51 -5.30 -6.34
C ASP A 118 -13.74 -4.51 -5.27
N SER A 119 -13.54 -5.13 -4.11
CA SER A 119 -12.84 -4.52 -2.96
C SER A 119 -11.43 -4.02 -3.30
N ARG A 120 -10.77 -4.61 -4.30
CA ARG A 120 -9.44 -4.18 -4.79
C ARG A 120 -9.46 -2.76 -5.33
N SER A 121 -10.47 -2.49 -6.16
CA SER A 121 -10.64 -1.19 -6.80
C SER A 121 -10.98 -0.12 -5.77
N ILE A 122 -11.66 -0.49 -4.69
CA ILE A 122 -11.99 0.41 -3.59
C ILE A 122 -10.72 0.82 -2.84
N GLY A 123 -9.88 -0.15 -2.43
CA GLY A 123 -8.67 0.12 -1.64
C GLY A 123 -7.68 1.03 -2.36
N ILE A 124 -7.23 0.63 -3.55
CA ILE A 124 -6.26 1.39 -4.35
C ILE A 124 -6.79 2.78 -4.67
N ARG A 125 -8.06 2.90 -5.08
CA ARG A 125 -8.65 4.20 -5.42
C ARG A 125 -8.79 5.11 -4.21
N ASN A 126 -9.19 4.59 -3.06
CA ASN A 126 -9.30 5.39 -1.84
C ASN A 126 -7.95 5.99 -1.47
N ILE A 127 -6.87 5.20 -1.59
CA ILE A 127 -5.52 5.70 -1.39
C ILE A 127 -5.18 6.76 -2.44
N HIS A 128 -5.40 6.49 -3.73
CA HIS A 128 -5.10 7.41 -4.83
C HIS A 128 -5.79 8.77 -4.64
N MET A 129 -7.12 8.77 -4.47
CA MET A 129 -7.92 9.99 -4.27
C MET A 129 -7.47 10.77 -3.03
N ARG A 130 -7.09 10.07 -1.96
CA ARG A 130 -6.63 10.71 -0.72
C ARG A 130 -5.26 11.35 -0.90
N LEU A 131 -4.32 10.67 -1.58
CA LEU A 131 -3.00 11.24 -1.87
C LEU A 131 -3.11 12.44 -2.81
N GLU A 132 -3.98 12.39 -3.82
CA GLU A 132 -4.27 13.56 -4.68
C GLU A 132 -4.82 14.74 -3.86
N LYS A 133 -5.76 14.48 -2.95
CA LYS A 133 -6.37 15.53 -2.12
C LYS A 133 -5.37 16.19 -1.16
N LEU A 134 -4.46 15.41 -0.58
CA LEU A 134 -3.52 15.89 0.46
C LEU A 134 -2.21 16.42 -0.11
N TYR A 135 -1.70 15.82 -1.17
CA TYR A 135 -0.35 16.07 -1.70
C TYR A 135 -0.34 16.51 -3.17
N GLY A 136 -1.50 16.57 -3.82
CA GLY A 136 -1.62 16.95 -5.24
C GLY A 136 -1.11 15.88 -6.22
N LYS A 137 -0.71 14.70 -5.74
CA LYS A 137 -0.25 13.56 -6.55
C LYS A 137 -0.81 12.26 -6.00
N GLY A 138 -1.32 11.41 -6.87
CA GLY A 138 -1.82 10.08 -6.54
C GLY A 138 -0.79 8.96 -6.73
N ILE A 139 -1.24 7.73 -6.52
CA ILE A 139 -0.44 6.51 -6.78
C ILE A 139 -0.12 6.39 -8.27
N GLN A 140 1.11 5.96 -8.57
CA GLN A 140 1.53 5.51 -9.89
C GLN A 140 1.68 3.99 -9.88
N ILE A 141 1.16 3.33 -10.91
CA ILE A 141 1.25 1.86 -11.05
C ILE A 141 1.71 1.58 -12.48
N SER A 142 2.74 0.75 -12.61
CA SER A 142 3.32 0.36 -13.89
C SER A 142 3.74 -1.11 -13.88
N PRO A 143 3.82 -1.76 -15.05
CA PRO A 143 4.47 -3.05 -15.17
C PRO A 143 5.97 -2.94 -14.81
N LEU A 144 6.53 -4.00 -14.22
CA LEU A 144 7.99 -4.13 -14.12
C LEU A 144 8.54 -4.35 -15.54
N PHE A 145 9.31 -3.40 -16.04
CA PHE A 145 10.13 -3.62 -17.24
C PHE A 145 11.49 -4.14 -16.77
N LEU A 146 11.85 -5.35 -17.21
CA LEU A 146 13.19 -5.91 -17.05
C LEU A 146 14.18 -5.21 -17.99
#